data_AF-A0A1V2H6B2-F1
#
_entry.id   AF-A0A1V2H6B2-F1
#
_cell.length_a   1.000
_cell.length_b   1.000
_cell.length_c   1.000
_cell.angle_alpha   90.00
_cell.angle_beta   90.00
_cell.angle_gamma   90.00
#
_symmetry.space_group_name_H-M   'P 1'
#
loop_
_entity.id
_entity.type
_entity.pdbx_description
1 polymer ?
#
loop_
_entity_poly.entity_id
_entity_poly.type
_entity_poly.pdbx_seq_one_letter_code
_entity_poly.pdbx_strand_id
1 'polypeptide(L)'
;MSLADRKNQVQLIKDGLKDLQDWSGLQQAALKELAAAKELLKKAPQDPAAAKRYEKLGEKLLTIMESRNQREASLISARKLFRIYD
;
A
#
# COMPACT_ATOMS: atom_id res chain seq x y z
N MET A 1 17.54 26.15 12.20
CA MET A 1 16.68 25.65 11.11
C MET A 1 15.83 26.79 10.60
N SER A 2 15.89 27.08 9.31
CA SER A 2 15.17 28.22 8.72
C SER A 2 13.67 27.92 8.57
N LEU A 3 12.87 28.96 8.38
CA LEU A 3 11.45 28.82 8.02
C LEU A 3 11.27 28.02 6.72
N ALA A 4 12.19 28.18 5.76
CA ALA A 4 12.19 27.44 4.50
C ALA A 4 12.43 25.94 4.73
N ASP A 5 13.38 25.57 5.59
CA ASP A 5 13.66 24.17 5.93
C ASP A 5 12.45 23.50 6.58
N ARG A 6 11.78 24.21 7.50
CA ARG A 6 10.57 23.70 8.16
C ARG A 6 9.42 23.51 7.16
N LYS A 7 9.23 24.44 6.22
CA LYS A 7 8.22 24.31 5.14
C LYS A 7 8.50 23.10 4.26
N ASN A 8 9.76 22.88 3.89
CA ASN A 8 10.18 21.73 3.09
C ASN A 8 9.92 20.40 3.83
N GLN A 9 10.25 20.32 5.12
CA GLN A 9 9.97 19.14 5.95
C GLN A 9 8.47 18.83 6.00
N VAL A 10 7.62 19.83 6.23
CA VAL A 10 6.16 19.65 6.25
C VAL A 10 5.65 19.19 4.89
N GLN A 11 6.18 19.72 3.80
CA GLN A 11 5.78 19.32 2.45
C GLN A 11 6.14 17.85 2.17
N LEU A 12 7.36 17.42 2.51
CA LEU A 12 7.79 16.02 2.36
C LEU A 12 6.89 15.05 3.14
N ILE A 13 6.47 15.42 4.35
CA ILE A 13 5.54 14.62 5.15
C ILE A 13 4.16 14.55 4.50
N LYS A 14 3.65 15.67 3.95
CA LYS A 14 2.37 15.69 3.23
C LYS A 14 2.40 14.81 1.98
N ASP A 15 3.47 14.90 1.21
CA ASP A 15 3.65 14.09 0.00
C ASP A 15 3.74 12.60 0.36
N GLY A 16 4.47 12.25 1.43
CA GLY A 16 4.53 10.88 1.94
C GLY A 16 3.21 10.35 2.47
N LEU A 17 2.40 11.19 3.14
CA LEU A 17 1.04 10.82 3.57
C LEU A 17 0.12 10.55 2.38
N LYS A 18 0.23 11.37 1.33
CA LYS A 18 -0.54 11.19 0.09
C LYS A 18 -0.15 9.90 -0.62
N ASP A 19 1.14 9.63 -0.79
CA ASP A 19 1.63 8.37 -1.36
C ASP A 19 1.11 7.18 -0.54
N LEU A 20 1.23 7.21 0.79
CA LEU A 20 0.69 6.15 1.65
C LEU A 20 -0.82 5.93 1.48
N GLN A 21 -1.59 7.00 1.29
CA GLN A 21 -3.03 6.92 1.00
C GLN A 21 -3.29 6.26 -0.35
N ASP A 22 -2.56 6.64 -1.40
CA ASP A 22 -2.69 6.05 -2.74
C ASP A 22 -2.39 4.55 -2.70
N TRP A 23 -1.33 4.13 -2.01
CA TRP A 23 -1.00 2.72 -1.80
C TRP A 23 -2.03 1.96 -0.97
N SER A 24 -2.64 2.62 0.01
CA SER A 24 -3.76 2.03 0.77
C SER A 24 -4.98 1.80 -0.12
N GLY A 25 -5.25 2.73 -1.06
CA GLY A 25 -6.26 2.55 -2.10
C GLY A 25 -5.97 1.36 -3.02
N LEU A 26 -4.72 1.21 -3.47
CA LEU A 26 -4.28 0.07 -4.27
C LEU A 26 -4.44 -1.27 -3.52
N GLN A 27 -4.10 -1.31 -2.23
CA GLN A 27 -4.29 -2.51 -1.40
C GLN A 27 -5.76 -2.89 -1.30
N GLN A 28 -6.65 -1.91 -1.06
CA GLN A 28 -8.09 -2.17 -1.01
C GLN A 28 -8.65 -2.68 -2.34
N ALA A 29 -8.20 -2.11 -3.46
CA ALA A 29 -8.60 -2.59 -4.79
C ALA A 29 -8.13 -4.03 -5.03
N ALA A 30 -6.86 -4.34 -4.71
CA ALA A 30 -6.31 -5.68 -4.84
C ALA A 30 -7.03 -6.72 -3.96
N LEU A 31 -7.41 -6.34 -2.73
CA LEU A 31 -8.22 -7.20 -1.85
C LEU A 31 -9.59 -7.52 -2.46
N LYS A 32 -10.26 -6.53 -3.07
CA LYS A 32 -11.55 -6.74 -3.75
C LYS A 32 -11.39 -7.66 -4.96
N GLU A 33 -10.35 -7.46 -5.77
CA GLU A 33 -10.04 -8.33 -6.92
C GLU A 33 -9.76 -9.78 -6.47
N LEU A 34 -8.97 -9.96 -5.41
CA LEU A 34 -8.64 -11.28 -4.86
C LEU A 34 -9.90 -11.98 -4.31
N ALA A 35 -10.76 -11.26 -3.60
CA ALA A 35 -12.02 -11.79 -3.10
C ALA A 35 -12.94 -12.24 -4.25
N ALA A 36 -13.05 -11.46 -5.32
CA ALA A 36 -13.82 -11.85 -6.50
C ALA A 36 -13.25 -13.10 -7.18
N ALA A 37 -11.91 -13.19 -7.32
CA ALA A 37 -11.25 -14.37 -7.86
C ALA A 37 -11.44 -15.61 -6.97
N LYS A 38 -11.44 -15.44 -5.64
CA LYS A 38 -11.73 -16.53 -4.69
C LYS A 38 -13.13 -17.10 -4.88
N GLU A 39 -14.13 -16.25 -5.07
CA GLU A 39 -15.50 -16.69 -5.30
C GLU A 39 -15.65 -17.44 -6.64
N LEU A 40 -14.92 -17.03 -7.67
CA LEU A 40 -14.86 -17.76 -8.95
C LEU A 40 -14.20 -19.14 -8.77
N LEU A 41 -13.07 -19.20 -8.06
CA LEU A 41 -12.37 -20.45 -7.78
C LEU A 41 -13.24 -21.42 -6.97
N LYS A 42 -14.03 -20.93 -6.01
CA LYS A 42 -15.00 -21.78 -5.27
C LYS A 42 -16.06 -22.39 -6.18
N LYS A 43 -16.51 -21.66 -7.21
CA LYS A 43 -17.52 -22.15 -8.17
C LYS A 43 -16.93 -23.12 -9.19
N ALA A 44 -15.63 -23.00 -9.50
CA ALA A 44 -14.92 -23.84 -10.44
C ALA A 44 -13.57 -24.30 -9.85
N PRO A 45 -13.56 -25.18 -8.82
CA PRO A 45 -12.35 -25.53 -8.09
C PRO A 45 -11.34 -26.34 -8.91
N GLN A 46 -11.80 -27.02 -9.95
CA GLN A 46 -10.98 -27.76 -10.90
C GLN A 46 -10.59 -26.96 -12.14
N ASP A 47 -10.95 -25.67 -12.23
CA ASP A 47 -10.49 -24.81 -13.32
C ASP A 47 -9.06 -24.29 -13.04
N PRO A 48 -8.04 -24.76 -13.76
CA PRO A 48 -6.66 -24.33 -13.56
C PRO A 48 -6.46 -22.83 -13.89
N ALA A 49 -7.28 -22.26 -14.77
CA ALA A 49 -7.20 -20.84 -15.08
C ALA A 49 -7.70 -19.97 -13.91
N ALA A 50 -8.76 -20.40 -13.23
CA ALA A 50 -9.25 -19.75 -12.02
C ALA A 50 -8.22 -19.81 -10.88
N ALA A 51 -7.59 -20.97 -10.68
CA ALA A 51 -6.54 -21.15 -9.67
C ALA A 51 -5.33 -20.24 -9.91
N LYS A 52 -4.82 -20.23 -11.15
CA LYS A 52 -3.68 -19.39 -11.56
C LYS A 52 -4.00 -17.89 -11.42
N ARG A 53 -5.24 -17.48 -11.71
CA ARG A 53 -5.67 -16.08 -11.53
C ARG A 53 -5.70 -15.69 -10.05
N TYR A 54 -6.20 -16.56 -9.18
CA TYR A 54 -6.22 -16.31 -7.74
C TYR A 54 -4.80 -16.18 -7.17
N GLU A 55 -3.89 -17.09 -7.54
CA GLU A 55 -2.49 -17.06 -7.14
C GLU A 55 -1.79 -15.75 -7.57
N LYS A 56 -1.89 -15.39 -8.86
CA LYS A 56 -1.29 -14.16 -9.40
C LYS A 56 -1.81 -12.89 -8.70
N LEU A 57 -3.09 -12.86 -8.35
CA LEU A 57 -3.67 -11.74 -7.60
C LEU A 57 -3.18 -11.71 -6.15
N GLY A 58 -2.94 -12.88 -5.54
CA GLY A 58 -2.33 -13.01 -4.22
C GLY A 58 -0.91 -12.47 -4.18
N GLU A 59 -0.08 -12.85 -5.16
CA GLU A 59 1.29 -12.31 -5.31
C GLU A 59 1.28 -10.79 -5.48
N LYS A 60 0.42 -10.27 -6.37
CA LYS A 60 0.26 -8.83 -6.57
C LYS A 60 -0.13 -8.12 -5.27
N LEU A 61 -1.06 -8.68 -4.50
CA LEU A 61 -1.47 -8.12 -3.20
C LEU A 61 -0.30 -8.10 -2.22
N LEU A 62 0.50 -9.16 -2.15
CA LEU A 62 1.67 -9.24 -1.28
C LEU A 62 2.66 -8.11 -1.60
N THR A 63 3.01 -7.93 -2.87
CA THR A 63 3.91 -6.84 -3.31
C THR A 63 3.36 -5.46 -2.96
N ILE A 64 2.05 -5.25 -3.10
CA ILE A 64 1.40 -3.98 -2.72
C ILE A 64 1.50 -3.75 -1.22
N MET A 65 1.25 -4.78 -0.41
CA MET A 65 1.32 -4.69 1.05
C MET A 65 2.74 -4.39 1.55
N GLU A 66 3.75 -5.07 1.00
CA GLU A 66 5.16 -4.79 1.30
C GLU A 66 5.53 -3.34 0.95
N SER A 67 5.12 -2.90 -0.24
CA SER A 67 5.36 -1.53 -0.72
C SER A 67 4.69 -0.47 0.16
N ARG A 68 3.47 -0.73 0.64
CA ARG A 68 2.76 0.16 1.59
C ARG A 68 3.48 0.20 2.94
N ASN A 69 3.86 -0.96 3.48
CA ASN A 69 4.52 -1.06 4.78
C ASN A 69 5.87 -0.35 4.79
N GLN A 70 6.64 -0.45 3.70
CA GLN A 70 7.89 0.29 3.55
C GLN A 70 7.67 1.80 3.62
N ARG A 71 6.66 2.32 2.92
CA ARG A 71 6.32 3.75 2.92
C ARG A 71 5.86 4.25 4.27
N GLU A 72 5.03 3.47 4.96
CA GLU A 72 4.59 3.76 6.32
C GLU A 72 5.80 3.84 7.28
N ALA A 73 6.74 2.90 7.19
CA ALA A 73 7.97 2.91 7.98
C ALA A 73 8.87 4.12 7.66
N SER A 74 9.00 4.49 6.38
CA SER A 74 9.74 5.68 5.95
C SER A 74 9.09 6.95 6.50
N LEU A 75 7.76 7.05 6.47
CA LEU A 75 7.02 8.20 6.98
C LEU A 75 7.14 8.34 8.50
N ILE A 76 7.02 7.24 9.24
CA ILE A 76 7.24 7.21 10.69
C ILE A 76 8.66 7.69 11.02
N SER A 77 9.65 7.20 10.28
CA SER A 77 11.06 7.60 10.45
C SER A 77 11.27 9.08 10.15
N ALA A 78 10.67 9.61 9.08
CA ALA A 78 10.75 11.01 8.71
C ALA A 78 10.10 11.93 9.77
N ARG A 79 8.92 11.57 10.28
CA ARG A 79 8.25 12.30 11.38
C ARG A 79 9.13 12.38 12.62
N LYS A 80 9.73 11.25 13.02
CA LYS A 80 10.66 11.18 14.15
C LYS A 80 11.91 12.05 13.93
N LEU A 81 12.52 11.98 12.74
CA LEU A 81 13.70 12.75 12.39
C LEU A 81 13.46 14.26 12.47
N PHE A 82 12.31 14.72 11.97
CA PHE A 82 11.95 16.14 11.99
C PHE A 82 11.40 16.62 13.33
N ARG A 83 11.26 15.74 14.33
CA ARG A 83 10.61 16.03 15.62
C ARG A 83 9.25 16.69 15.45
N ILE A 84 8.54 16.33 14.38
CA ILE A 84 7.17 16.76 14.16
C ILE A 84 6.33 15.79 15.01
N TYR A 85 6.20 16.14 16.30
CA TYR A 85 5.24 15.51 17.18
C TYR A 85 3.86 16.05 16.82
N ASP A 86 2.89 15.14 16.75
CA ASP A 86 1.48 15.45 16.46
C ASP A 86 0.91 16.56 17.36
#